data_AF-A0A849T865-F1
#
_entry.id   AF-A0A849T865-F1
#
_cell.length_a   1.000
_cell.length_b   1.000
_cell.length_c   1.000
_cell.angle_alpha   90.00
_cell.angle_beta   90.00
_cell.angle_gamma   90.00
#
_symmetry.space_group_name_H-M   'P 1'
#
loop_
_entity.id
_entity.type
_entity.pdbx_description
1 polymer ?
#
loop_
_entity_poly.entity_id
_entity_poly.type
_entity_poly.pdbx_seq_one_letter_code
_entity_poly.pdbx_strand_id
1 'polypeptide(L)'
;MTDYLLLLVWAVFVNNVVMVQILGLCPFMGVSKKLESSIGMGAATAFVLTLACGASYLIDKYLLGSDLAYLQTLSFIVVIAGIVQLTEMVMKKAFPPLYQALGIYLPLITTNCAVLGIP
;
A
#
# COMPACT_ATOMS: atom_id res chain seq x y z
N MET A 1 28.84 6.13 15.94
CA MET A 1 27.80 5.28 16.59
C MET A 1 26.52 6.09 16.83
N THR A 2 26.65 7.35 17.25
CA THR A 2 25.60 8.37 17.23
C THR A 2 24.95 8.58 15.85
N ASP A 3 25.72 8.47 14.76
CA ASP A 3 25.20 8.67 13.39
C ASP A 3 24.14 7.64 12.95
N TYR A 4 24.27 6.37 13.37
CA TYR A 4 23.28 5.34 13.04
C TYR A 4 21.97 5.54 13.81
N LEU A 5 22.07 6.01 15.06
CA LEU A 5 20.92 6.38 15.89
C LEU A 5 20.20 7.60 15.32
N LEU A 6 20.96 8.60 14.85
CA LEU A 6 20.42 9.76 14.14
C LEU A 6 19.73 9.36 12.84
N LEU A 7 20.32 8.47 12.04
CA LEU A 7 19.69 7.93 10.82
C LEU A 7 18.37 7.21 11.12
N LEU A 8 18.32 6.41 12.19
CA LEU A 8 17.11 5.68 12.58
C LEU A 8 16.00 6.63 13.04
N VAL A 9 16.33 7.62 13.88
CA VAL A 9 15.36 8.63 14.32
C VAL A 9 14.87 9.48 13.15
N TRP A 10 15.77 9.85 12.23
CA TRP A 10 15.44 10.64 11.05
C TRP A 10 14.54 9.87 10.07
N ALA A 11 14.81 8.59 9.84
CA ALA A 11 13.98 7.74 8.98
C ALA A 11 12.56 7.54 9.55
N VAL A 12 12.44 7.34 10.87
CA VAL A 12 11.15 7.04 11.53
C VAL A 12 10.27 8.29 11.70
N PHE A 13 10.87 9.46 11.97
CA PHE A 13 10.11 10.68 12.26
C PHE A 13 10.08 11.71 11.12
N VAL A 14 11.17 11.84 10.35
CA VAL A 14 11.32 12.93 9.36
C VAL A 14 11.04 12.46 7.93
N ASN A 15 11.27 11.19 7.63
CA ASN A 15 11.04 10.62 6.29
C ASN A 15 9.86 9.65 6.22
N ASN A 16 9.04 9.57 7.29
CA ASN A 16 7.96 8.61 7.36
C ASN A 16 6.71 9.13 6.63
N VAL A 17 6.25 8.35 5.65
CA VAL A 17 5.08 8.62 4.80
C VAL A 17 3.82 8.93 5.62
N VAL A 18 3.65 8.24 6.76
CA VAL A 18 2.46 8.39 7.63
C VAL A 18 2.51 9.68 8.45
N MET A 19 3.68 10.04 8.97
CA MET A 19 3.82 11.15 9.94
C MET A 19 4.04 12.51 9.27
N VAL A 20 4.74 12.53 8.13
CA VAL A 20 5.16 13.78 7.46
C VAL A 20 4.31 14.07 6.24
N GLN A 21 3.99 13.06 5.44
CA GLN A 21 3.20 13.26 4.22
C GLN A 21 1.69 13.05 4.43
N ILE A 22 1.27 12.56 5.61
CA ILE A 22 -0.15 12.38 6.00
C ILE A 22 -0.90 11.46 5.00
N LEU A 23 -0.23 10.45 4.44
CA LEU A 23 -0.88 9.44 3.57
C LEU A 23 -1.10 8.13 4.33
N GLY A 24 -2.16 7.40 3.94
CA GLY A 24 -2.45 6.06 4.46
C GLY A 24 -3.11 6.02 5.85
N LEU A 25 -3.74 7.11 6.29
CA LEU A 25 -4.43 7.19 7.57
C LEU A 25 -5.66 6.26 7.67
N CYS A 26 -6.35 6.00 6.56
CA CYS A 26 -7.59 5.21 6.52
C CYS A 26 -7.41 3.78 7.10
N PRO A 27 -6.46 2.97 6.62
CA PRO A 27 -6.20 1.65 7.22
C PRO A 27 -5.52 1.77 8.60
N PHE A 28 -4.74 2.83 8.83
CA PHE A 28 -4.06 3.02 10.11
C PHE A 28 -5.05 3.18 11.27
N MET A 29 -6.06 4.05 11.13
CA MET A 29 -7.08 4.25 12.17
C MET A 29 -7.93 3.00 12.42
N GLY A 30 -8.21 2.20 11.38
CA GLY A 30 -9.03 0.99 11.49
C GLY A 30 -8.37 -0.14 12.28
N VAL A 31 -7.05 -0.30 12.13
CA VAL A 31 -6.34 -1.53 12.55
C VAL A 31 -5.47 -1.31 13.80
N SER A 32 -5.36 -0.07 14.28
CA SER A 32 -4.52 0.29 15.45
C SER A 32 -4.92 -0.38 16.77
N LYS A 33 -6.10 -1.00 16.87
CA LYS A 33 -6.58 -1.61 18.13
C LYS A 33 -5.92 -2.93 18.51
N LYS A 34 -5.34 -3.67 17.55
CA LYS A 34 -4.72 -4.99 17.79
C LYS A 34 -3.40 -5.11 17.02
N LEU A 35 -2.32 -5.40 17.76
CA LEU A 35 -0.97 -5.60 17.19
C LEU A 35 -0.92 -6.74 16.17
N GLU A 36 -1.58 -7.86 16.44
CA GLU A 36 -1.62 -9.01 15.53
C GLU A 36 -2.26 -8.63 14.17
N SER A 37 -3.30 -7.79 14.21
CA SER A 37 -3.99 -7.32 13.01
C SER A 37 -3.18 -6.26 12.25
N SER A 38 -2.46 -5.39 12.96
CA SER A 38 -1.68 -4.32 12.33
C SER A 38 -0.47 -4.85 11.58
N ILE A 39 0.18 -5.89 12.12
CA ILE A 39 1.29 -6.58 11.46
C ILE A 39 0.80 -7.26 10.17
N GLY A 40 -0.34 -7.97 10.24
CA GLY A 40 -0.94 -8.60 9.07
C GLY A 40 -1.33 -7.59 7.98
N MET A 41 -1.91 -6.46 8.37
CA MET A 41 -2.27 -5.38 7.45
C MET A 41 -1.03 -4.74 6.81
N GLY A 42 0.00 -4.45 7.61
CA GLY A 42 1.24 -3.84 7.12
C GLY A 42 2.00 -4.74 6.14
N ALA A 43 2.06 -6.05 6.42
CA ALA A 43 2.66 -7.02 5.51
C ALA A 43 1.87 -7.11 4.19
N ALA A 44 0.54 -7.11 4.25
CA ALA A 44 -0.31 -7.15 3.07
C ALA A 44 -0.19 -5.88 2.22
N THR A 45 -0.20 -4.69 2.83
CA THR A 45 -0.04 -3.43 2.10
C THR A 45 1.36 -3.29 1.50
N ALA A 46 2.41 -3.71 2.21
CA ALA A 46 3.76 -3.73 1.67
C ALA A 46 3.87 -4.65 0.44
N PHE A 47 3.28 -5.84 0.50
CA PHE A 47 3.25 -6.76 -0.64
C PHE A 47 2.52 -6.16 -1.85
N VAL A 48 1.32 -5.62 -1.65
CA VAL A 48 0.56 -4.95 -2.72
C VAL A 48 1.33 -3.77 -3.29
N LEU A 49 1.95 -2.93 -2.45
CA LEU A 49 2.76 -1.78 -2.86
C LEU A 49 3.94 -2.20 -3.76
N THR A 50 4.67 -3.25 -3.37
CA THR A 50 5.81 -3.72 -4.17
C THR A 50 5.40 -4.21 -5.56
N LEU A 51 4.28 -4.95 -5.66
CA LEU A 51 3.75 -5.42 -6.93
C LEU A 51 3.16 -4.28 -7.77
N ALA A 52 2.42 -3.37 -7.12
CA ALA A 52 1.81 -2.22 -7.77
C ALA A 52 2.88 -1.29 -8.35
N CYS A 53 3.93 -0.98 -7.60
CA CYS A 53 5.03 -0.14 -8.08
C CYS A 53 5.73 -0.77 -9.30
N GLY A 54 5.98 -2.09 -9.27
CA GLY A 54 6.54 -2.80 -10.43
C GLY A 54 5.62 -2.78 -11.65
N ALA A 55 4.31 -2.96 -11.46
CA ALA A 55 3.32 -2.93 -12.53
C ALA A 55 3.13 -1.51 -13.09
N SER A 56 3.08 -0.50 -12.22
CA SER A 56 2.97 0.91 -12.59
C SER A 56 4.16 1.37 -13.42
N TYR A 57 5.39 0.97 -13.06
CA TYR A 57 6.58 1.26 -13.85
C TYR A 57 6.51 0.65 -15.25
N LEU A 58 5.98 -0.58 -15.39
CA LEU A 58 5.77 -1.20 -16.70
C LEU A 58 4.76 -0.41 -17.53
N ILE A 59 3.66 0.05 -16.92
CA ILE A 59 2.60 0.78 -17.62
C ILE A 59 3.08 2.16 -18.06
N ASP A 60 3.80 2.87 -17.19
CA ASP A 60 4.37 4.18 -17.52
C ASP A 60 5.35 4.07 -18.70
N LYS A 61 6.24 3.07 -18.66
CA LYS A 61 7.28 2.89 -19.69
C LYS A 61 6.75 2.34 -21.02
N TYR A 62 5.73 1.49 -21.01
CA TYR A 62 5.26 0.76 -22.20
C TYR A 62 3.94 1.25 -22.77
N LEU A 63 3.12 1.94 -21.96
CA LEU A 63 1.73 2.28 -22.31
C LEU A 63 1.49 3.79 -22.41
N LEU A 64 2.26 4.63 -21.73
CA LEU A 64 2.10 6.09 -21.82
C LEU A 64 2.95 6.70 -22.95
N GLY A 65 2.30 6.97 -24.08
CA GLY A 65 2.73 8.02 -25.00
C GLY A 65 2.39 9.41 -24.43
N SER A 66 3.13 10.43 -24.87
CA SER A 66 3.15 11.83 -24.38
C SER A 66 1.78 12.55 -24.28
N ASP A 67 0.70 11.96 -24.81
CA ASP A 67 -0.64 12.55 -24.93
C ASP A 67 -1.68 11.98 -23.93
N LEU A 68 -1.37 10.91 -23.19
CA LEU A 68 -2.35 10.14 -22.40
C LEU A 68 -2.26 10.31 -20.87
N ALA A 69 -1.73 11.44 -20.39
CA ALA A 69 -1.57 11.70 -18.95
C ALA A 69 -2.89 11.56 -18.14
N TYR A 70 -4.05 11.82 -18.75
CA TYR A 70 -5.34 11.67 -18.05
C TYR A 70 -5.77 10.19 -17.82
N LEU A 71 -5.31 9.25 -18.66
CA LEU A 71 -5.63 7.82 -18.50
C LEU A 71 -4.76 7.13 -17.44
N GLN A 72 -3.65 7.76 -17.07
CA GLN A 72 -2.65 7.17 -16.18
C GLN A 72 -3.24 6.78 -14.83
N THR A 73 -3.96 7.71 -14.19
CA THR A 73 -4.61 7.47 -12.90
C THR A 73 -5.65 6.36 -12.96
N LEU A 74 -6.46 6.32 -14.03
CA LEU A 74 -7.46 5.26 -14.24
C LEU A 74 -6.79 3.90 -14.43
N SER A 75 -5.73 3.82 -15.23
CA SER A 75 -4.98 2.59 -15.46
C SER A 75 -4.37 2.06 -14.15
N PHE A 76 -3.76 2.94 -13.35
CA PHE A 76 -3.21 2.56 -12.05
C PHE A 76 -4.27 2.01 -11.10
N ILE A 77 -5.45 2.65 -10.99
CA ILE A 77 -6.53 2.15 -10.13
C ILE A 77 -6.97 0.73 -10.54
N VAL A 78 -7.12 0.47 -11.84
CA VAL A 78 -7.53 -0.86 -12.35
C VAL A 78 -6.48 -1.93 -12.03
N VAL A 79 -5.20 -1.60 -12.16
CA VAL A 79 -4.10 -2.54 -11.90
C VAL A 79 -3.96 -2.84 -10.42
N ILE A 80 -4.02 -1.81 -9.57
CA ILE A 80 -4.04 -1.97 -8.11
C ILE A 80 -5.24 -2.81 -7.69
N ALA A 81 -6.43 -2.55 -8.24
CA ALA A 81 -7.63 -3.33 -7.95
C ALA A 81 -7.45 -4.81 -8.31
N GLY A 82 -6.85 -5.13 -9.46
CA GLY A 82 -6.53 -6.51 -9.84
C GLY A 82 -5.58 -7.20 -8.85
N ILE A 83 -4.52 -6.51 -8.43
CA ILE A 83 -3.53 -7.05 -7.47
C ILE A 83 -4.16 -7.25 -6.08
N VAL A 84 -4.98 -6.31 -5.61
CA VAL A 84 -5.66 -6.44 -4.31
C VAL A 84 -6.67 -7.58 -4.35
N GLN A 85 -7.41 -7.75 -5.45
CA GLN A 85 -8.36 -8.87 -5.59
C GLN A 85 -7.64 -10.23 -5.52
N LEU A 86 -6.48 -10.35 -6.17
CA LEU A 86 -5.64 -11.54 -6.05
C LEU A 86 -5.17 -11.76 -4.61
N THR A 87 -4.77 -10.69 -3.93
CA THR A 87 -4.34 -10.74 -2.54
C THR A 87 -5.47 -11.16 -1.60
N GLU A 88 -6.70 -10.72 -1.84
CA GLU A 88 -7.88 -11.14 -1.08
C GLU A 88 -8.11 -12.66 -1.17
N MET A 89 -8.02 -13.21 -2.38
CA MET A 89 -8.15 -14.65 -2.59
C MET A 89 -7.03 -15.45 -1.90
N VAL A 90 -5.79 -14.95 -1.93
CA VAL A 90 -4.66 -15.58 -1.23
C VAL A 90 -4.86 -15.53 0.29
N MET A 91 -5.26 -14.38 0.84
CA MET A 91 -5.45 -14.21 2.28
C MET A 91 -6.56 -15.12 2.82
N LYS A 92 -7.67 -15.25 2.08
CA LYS A 92 -8.80 -16.13 2.43
C LYS A 92 -8.38 -17.59 2.53
N LYS A 93 -7.39 -18.02 1.76
CA LYS A 93 -6.91 -19.42 1.73
C LYS A 93 -5.76 -19.67 2.71
N ALA A 94 -4.86 -18.71 2.92
CA ALA A 94 -3.70 -18.87 3.78
C ALA A 94 -3.99 -18.62 5.26
N PHE A 95 -4.80 -17.60 5.59
CA PHE A 95 -5.02 -17.16 6.97
C PHE A 95 -6.49 -16.78 7.23
N PRO A 96 -7.38 -17.78 7.42
CA PRO A 96 -8.79 -17.54 7.71
C PRO A 96 -9.10 -16.69 8.97
N PRO A 97 -8.38 -16.78 10.11
CA PRO A 97 -8.65 -15.90 11.26
C PRO A 97 -8.29 -14.45 10.97
N LEU A 98 -7.26 -14.20 10.16
CA LEU A 98 -6.86 -12.86 9.77
C LEU A 98 -7.86 -12.25 8.78
N TYR A 99 -8.41 -13.05 7.86
CA TYR A 99 -9.45 -12.62 6.93
C TYR A 99 -10.74 -12.17 7.64
N GLN A 100 -11.16 -12.82 8.73
CA GLN A 100 -12.33 -12.39 9.50
C GLN A 100 -12.15 -11.02 10.17
N ALA A 101 -10.93 -10.69 10.60
CA ALA A 101 -10.63 -9.39 11.20
C ALA A 101 -10.40 -8.29 10.15
N LEU A 102 -9.84 -8.65 8.99
CA LEU A 102 -9.30 -7.70 8.01
C LEU A 102 -10.14 -7.55 6.74
N GLY A 103 -11.11 -8.43 6.48
CA GLY A 103 -11.83 -8.50 5.21
C GLY A 103 -12.49 -7.19 4.77
N ILE A 104 -12.97 -6.37 5.72
CA ILE A 104 -13.58 -5.06 5.44
C ILE A 104 -12.53 -4.02 5.04
N TYR A 105 -11.28 -4.18 5.49
CA TYR A 105 -10.18 -3.25 5.25
C TYR A 105 -9.38 -3.57 3.98
N LEU A 106 -9.54 -4.76 3.38
CA LEU A 106 -8.88 -5.11 2.13
C LEU A 106 -9.25 -4.17 0.96
N PRO A 107 -10.53 -3.83 0.74
CA PRO A 107 -10.93 -2.82 -0.26
C PRO A 107 -10.39 -1.41 0.05
N LEU A 108 -10.05 -1.10 1.31
CA LEU A 108 -9.41 0.17 1.67
C LEU A 108 -7.95 0.25 1.19
N ILE A 109 -7.34 -0.86 0.78
CA ILE A 109 -5.98 -0.88 0.22
C ILE A 109 -5.97 -0.26 -1.19
N THR A 110 -7.01 -0.50 -2.01
CA THR A 110 -7.07 0.04 -3.39
C THR A 110 -7.21 1.55 -3.42
N THR A 111 -7.89 2.12 -2.42
CA THR A 111 -8.08 3.57 -2.26
C THR A 111 -7.08 4.21 -1.31
N ASN A 112 -6.04 3.47 -0.90
CA ASN A 112 -5.04 3.99 -0.01
C ASN A 112 -4.19 5.05 -0.72
N CYS A 113 -4.22 6.28 -0.20
CA CYS A 113 -3.48 7.41 -0.76
C CYS A 113 -1.97 7.14 -0.85
N ALA A 114 -1.41 6.32 0.06
CA ALA A 114 0.00 5.95 0.00
C ALA A 114 0.34 5.09 -1.24
N VAL A 115 -0.63 4.30 -1.74
CA VAL A 115 -0.47 3.46 -2.93
C VAL A 115 -0.65 4.29 -4.20
N LEU A 116 -1.61 5.23 -4.20
CA LEU A 116 -1.84 6.15 -5.32
C LEU A 116 -0.77 7.24 -5.46
N GLY A 117 -0.09 7.59 -4.37
CA GLY A 117 0.93 8.63 -4.34
C GLY A 117 2.33 8.20 -4.78
N ILE A 118 2.52 6.92 -5.13
CA ILE A 118 3.78 6.38 -5.65
C ILE A 118 3.67 6.35 -7.18
N PRO A 119 4.31 7.29 -7.91
CA PRO A 119 4.45 7.20 -9.36
C PRO A 119 5.38 6.05 -9.76
#